data_AF-A0ABD8B4C6-F1
#
_entry.id   AF-A0ABD8B4C6-F1
#
_cell.length_a   1.000
_cell.length_b   1.000
_cell.length_c   1.000
_cell.angle_alpha   90.00
_cell.angle_beta   90.00
_cell.angle_gamma   90.00
#
_symmetry.space_group_name_H-M   'P 1'
#
loop_
_entity.id
_entity.type
_entity.pdbx_description
1 polymer ?
#
loop_
_entity_poly.entity_id
_entity_poly.type
_entity_poly.pdbx_seq_one_letter_code
_entity_poly.pdbx_strand_id
1 'polypeptide(L)'
;MSSHPAYVIYTSGSTGRPKGVVVSHAGIVNRLVWMQSRFGLEPGERVLHKTPFGFDVSVWELFWPLLVGGVLVVARPGGHRDPGYLASLIVAERVGTVHFVPSMLEAFLLEPSAAECVGLRRVVCSGEALPGVTRIVSALFWVGWGCGTCMGRRRRRWM
;
A
#
# COMPACT_ATOMS: atom_id res chain seq x y z
N MET A 1 -6.48 14.07 -20.92
CA MET A 1 -5.87 14.10 -19.57
C MET A 1 -5.95 12.76 -18.83
N SER A 2 -7.13 12.17 -18.62
CA SER A 2 -7.28 10.92 -17.83
C SER A 2 -6.57 9.68 -18.39
N SER A 3 -6.34 9.61 -19.71
CA SER A 3 -5.63 8.51 -20.38
C SER A 3 -4.10 8.67 -20.42
N HIS A 4 -3.53 9.81 -20.01
CA HIS A 4 -2.08 9.97 -19.99
C HIS A 4 -1.43 9.10 -18.90
N PRO A 5 -0.18 8.66 -19.10
CA PRO A 5 0.61 8.02 -18.07
C PRO A 5 0.70 8.89 -16.81
N ALA A 6 0.42 8.30 -15.65
CA ALA A 6 0.66 8.89 -14.33
C ALA A 6 2.01 8.44 -13.76
N TYR A 7 2.37 7.16 -13.94
CA TYR A 7 3.67 6.63 -13.52
C TYR A 7 4.08 5.40 -14.33
N VAL A 8 5.37 5.09 -14.27
CA VAL A 8 5.98 3.87 -14.81
C VAL A 8 6.82 3.22 -13.72
N ILE A 9 6.58 1.93 -13.45
CA ILE A 9 7.38 1.13 -12.51
C ILE A 9 7.99 -0.05 -13.26
N TYR A 10 9.28 -0.30 -13.02
CA TYR A 10 10.01 -1.40 -13.64
C TYR A 10 10.00 -2.64 -12.75
N THR A 11 9.74 -3.81 -13.37
CA THR A 11 9.77 -5.11 -12.69
C THR A 11 10.80 -6.03 -13.33
N SER A 12 11.34 -7.00 -12.57
CA SER A 12 12.25 -8.03 -13.07
C SER A 12 11.51 -8.92 -14.08
N GLY A 13 11.65 -8.63 -15.37
CA GLY A 13 11.04 -9.44 -16.42
C GLY A 13 11.59 -10.87 -16.40
N SER A 14 10.74 -11.85 -16.73
CA SER A 14 11.13 -13.27 -16.86
C SER A 14 12.26 -13.53 -17.86
N THR A 15 12.56 -12.58 -18.74
CA THR A 15 13.63 -12.62 -19.74
C THR A 15 14.93 -11.96 -19.28
N GLY A 16 15.05 -11.58 -18.01
CA GLY A 16 16.22 -10.89 -17.44
C GLY A 16 16.32 -9.40 -17.77
N ARG A 17 15.45 -8.87 -18.65
CA ARG A 17 15.34 -7.43 -18.94
C ARG A 17 14.16 -6.83 -18.18
N PRO A 18 14.34 -5.73 -17.43
CA PRO A 18 13.25 -5.08 -16.73
C PRO A 18 12.14 -4.63 -17.68
N LYS A 19 10.87 -4.83 -17.30
CA LYS A 19 9.70 -4.39 -18.07
C LYS A 19 9.06 -3.20 -17.37
N GLY A 20 8.84 -2.12 -18.10
CA GLY A 20 8.12 -0.94 -17.59
C GLY A 20 6.62 -1.15 -17.64
N VAL A 21 5.95 -1.08 -16.49
CA VAL A 21 4.50 -1.10 -16.38
C VAL A 21 4.01 0.34 -16.34
N VAL A 22 3.26 0.74 -17.37
CA VAL A 22 2.70 2.09 -17.50
C VAL A 22 1.29 2.11 -16.90
N VAL A 23 1.05 2.99 -15.94
CA VAL A 23 -0.28 3.19 -15.34
C VAL A 23 -0.77 4.61 -15.65
N SER A 24 -2.01 4.72 -16.14
CA SER A 24 -2.63 6.00 -16.47
C SER A 24 -3.22 6.71 -15.25
N HIS A 25 -3.48 8.01 -15.37
CA HIS A 25 -4.20 8.78 -14.34
C HIS A 25 -5.55 8.16 -13.99
N ALA A 26 -6.34 7.74 -14.98
CA ALA A 26 -7.61 7.04 -14.74
C ALA A 26 -7.44 5.74 -13.94
N GLY A 27 -6.37 4.99 -14.21
CA GLY A 27 -6.08 3.74 -13.50
C GLY A 27 -5.85 3.96 -12.00
N ILE A 28 -4.97 4.92 -11.66
CA ILE A 28 -4.67 5.20 -10.25
C ILE A 28 -5.83 5.88 -9.53
N VAL A 29 -6.55 6.81 -10.16
CA VAL A 29 -7.73 7.44 -9.56
C VAL A 29 -8.81 6.41 -9.23
N ASN A 30 -9.11 5.48 -10.15
CA ASN A 30 -10.06 4.40 -9.89
C ASN A 30 -9.66 3.56 -8.66
N ARG A 31 -8.37 3.24 -8.55
CA ARG A 31 -7.83 2.47 -7.41
C ARG A 31 -7.97 3.22 -6.08
N LEU A 32 -7.71 4.53 -6.06
CA LEU A 32 -7.78 5.35 -4.84
C LEU A 32 -9.23 5.64 -4.42
N VAL A 33 -10.13 5.92 -5.37
CA VAL A 33 -11.57 6.09 -5.10
C VAL A 33 -12.17 4.82 -4.51
N TRP A 34 -11.83 3.66 -5.07
CA TRP A 34 -12.27 2.39 -4.49
C TRP A 34 -11.71 2.19 -3.08
N MET A 35 -10.42 2.52 -2.86
CA MET A 35 -9.78 2.43 -1.55
C MET A 35 -10.52 3.29 -0.51
N GLN A 36 -10.87 4.51 -0.90
CA GLN A 36 -11.63 5.42 -0.07
C GLN A 36 -13.03 4.87 0.23
N SER A 37 -13.75 4.38 -0.78
CA SER A 37 -15.10 3.81 -0.57
C SER A 37 -15.08 2.57 0.34
N ARG A 38 -13.99 1.80 0.33
CA ARG A 38 -13.88 0.55 1.09
C ARG A 38 -13.41 0.78 2.53
N PHE A 39 -12.51 1.73 2.74
CA PHE A 39 -11.79 1.89 4.01
C PHE A 39 -12.03 3.19 4.74
N GLY A 40 -12.57 4.22 4.08
CA GLY A 40 -12.90 5.50 4.70
C GLY A 40 -11.74 6.11 5.48
N LEU A 41 -10.66 6.51 4.78
CA LEU A 41 -9.63 7.34 5.41
C LEU A 41 -10.24 8.72 5.66
N GLU A 42 -10.25 9.14 6.92
CA GLU A 42 -10.83 10.42 7.33
C GLU A 42 -9.78 11.54 7.32
N PRO A 43 -10.20 12.82 7.19
CA PRO A 43 -9.30 13.96 7.32
C PRO A 43 -8.51 13.92 8.64
N GLY A 44 -7.22 14.26 8.57
CA GLY A 44 -6.31 14.23 9.73
C GLY A 44 -5.83 12.84 10.18
N GLU A 45 -6.34 11.74 9.61
CA GLU A 45 -5.76 10.42 9.81
C GLU A 45 -4.39 10.29 9.12
N ARG A 46 -3.50 9.51 9.73
CA ARG A 46 -2.08 9.43 9.36
C ARG A 46 -1.76 8.12 8.66
N VAL A 47 -1.18 8.23 7.47
CA VAL A 47 -0.68 7.10 6.68
C VAL A 47 0.84 7.12 6.69
N LEU A 48 1.46 5.98 7.02
CA LEU A 48 2.90 5.84 6.96
C LEU A 48 3.36 5.51 5.54
N HIS A 49 4.15 6.41 4.96
CA HIS A 49 4.92 6.15 3.76
C HIS A 49 6.28 5.57 4.14
N LYS A 50 6.44 4.27 3.89
CA LYS A 50 7.70 3.55 4.11
C LYS A 50 8.12 2.75 2.89
N THR A 51 7.20 2.44 1.99
CA THR A 51 7.48 1.57 0.86
C THR A 51 8.38 2.29 -0.14
N PRO A 52 9.50 1.67 -0.59
CA PRO A 52 10.35 2.29 -1.59
C PRO A 52 9.55 2.66 -2.85
N PHE A 53 9.81 3.85 -3.42
CA PHE A 53 9.05 4.40 -4.54
C PHE A 53 9.06 3.54 -5.81
N GLY A 54 10.00 2.59 -5.91
CA GLY A 54 10.06 1.60 -6.99
C GLY A 54 8.98 0.52 -6.91
N PHE A 55 8.18 0.46 -5.85
CA PHE A 55 7.06 -0.49 -5.71
C PHE A 55 5.71 0.23 -5.79
N ASP A 56 4.72 -0.42 -6.39
CA ASP A 56 3.40 0.15 -6.65
C ASP A 56 2.60 0.51 -5.39
N VAL A 57 2.84 -0.20 -4.28
CA VAL A 57 2.28 0.11 -2.96
C VAL A 57 2.62 1.53 -2.51
N SER A 58 3.81 2.05 -2.84
CA SER A 58 4.20 3.42 -2.49
C SER A 58 3.24 4.48 -3.05
N VAL A 59 2.59 4.20 -4.19
CA VAL A 59 1.72 5.15 -4.88
C VAL A 59 0.48 5.47 -4.03
N TRP A 60 -0.17 4.46 -3.44
CA TRP A 60 -1.33 4.75 -2.59
C TRP A 60 -0.93 5.31 -1.23
N GLU A 61 0.23 4.93 -0.69
CA GLU A 61 0.76 5.57 0.53
C GLU A 61 0.92 7.08 0.34
N LEU A 62 1.43 7.50 -0.82
CA LEU A 62 1.64 8.90 -1.17
C LEU A 62 0.33 9.66 -1.44
N PHE A 63 -0.52 9.14 -2.32
CA PHE A 63 -1.64 9.92 -2.85
C PHE A 63 -2.93 9.79 -2.05
N TRP A 64 -3.20 8.65 -1.41
CA TRP A 64 -4.46 8.45 -0.69
C TRP A 64 -4.69 9.47 0.43
N PRO A 65 -3.75 9.73 1.37
CA PRO A 65 -3.96 10.76 2.40
C PRO A 65 -4.16 12.15 1.78
N LEU A 66 -3.45 12.49 0.71
CA LEU A 66 -3.56 13.80 0.07
C LEU A 66 -4.93 14.04 -0.58
N LEU A 67 -5.61 12.98 -1.03
CA LEU A 67 -6.94 13.08 -1.63
C LEU A 67 -8.04 13.45 -0.62
N VAL A 68 -7.84 13.18 0.67
CA VAL A 68 -8.89 13.28 1.70
C VAL A 68 -8.55 14.26 2.83
N GLY A 69 -7.43 14.98 2.72
CA GLY A 69 -6.96 15.86 3.80
C GLY A 69 -6.36 15.09 4.98
N GLY A 70 -5.84 13.88 4.73
CA GLY A 70 -5.05 13.10 5.67
C GLY A 70 -3.61 13.63 5.79
N VAL A 71 -2.84 12.98 6.64
CA VAL A 71 -1.43 13.33 6.91
C VAL A 71 -0.53 12.19 6.44
N LEU A 72 0.52 12.57 5.70
CA LEU A 72 1.56 11.65 5.24
C LEU A 72 2.74 11.68 6.22
N VAL A 73 3.01 10.56 6.90
CA VAL A 73 4.20 10.38 7.74
C VAL A 73 5.26 9.68 6.91
N VAL A 74 6.44 10.29 6.75
CA VAL A 74 7.50 9.74 5.88
C VAL A 74 8.58 9.07 6.71
N ALA A 75 8.80 7.77 6.49
CA ALA A 75 9.88 7.04 7.13
C ALA A 75 11.26 7.50 6.63
N ARG A 76 12.27 7.44 7.50
CA ARG A 76 13.67 7.70 7.11
C ARG A 76 14.15 6.69 6.05
N PRO A 77 15.11 7.07 5.18
CA PRO A 77 15.72 6.13 4.25
C PRO A 77 16.19 4.84 4.93
N GLY A 78 15.83 3.69 4.34
CA GLY A 78 16.15 2.37 4.90
C GLY A 78 15.31 1.91 6.11
N GLY A 79 14.56 2.81 6.76
CA GLY A 79 13.78 2.49 7.97
C GLY A 79 12.68 1.45 7.77
N HIS A 80 12.23 1.22 6.53
CA HIS A 80 11.23 0.19 6.20
C HIS A 80 11.64 -1.25 6.50
N ARG A 81 12.93 -1.51 6.81
CA ARG A 81 13.48 -2.82 7.16
C ARG A 81 13.64 -3.04 8.66
N ASP A 82 13.35 -2.03 9.48
CA ASP A 82 13.62 -2.01 10.92
C ASP A 82 12.29 -2.01 11.69
N PRO A 83 11.82 -3.16 12.22
CA PRO A 83 10.53 -3.25 12.90
C PRO A 83 10.43 -2.36 14.14
N GLY A 84 11.49 -2.28 14.96
CA GLY A 84 11.53 -1.45 16.16
C GLY A 84 11.44 0.04 15.84
N TYR A 85 12.14 0.49 14.79
CA TYR A 85 11.99 1.85 14.28
C TYR A 85 10.56 2.11 13.78
N LEU A 86 9.97 1.19 13.02
CA LEU A 86 8.60 1.36 12.51
C LEU A 86 7.58 1.44 13.66
N ALA A 87 7.71 0.60 14.68
CA ALA A 87 6.85 0.64 15.86
C ALA A 87 7.00 1.97 16.61
N SER A 88 8.24 2.39 16.87
CA SER A 88 8.54 3.68 17.51
C SER A 88 7.95 4.87 16.73
N LEU A 89 8.08 4.85 15.40
CA LEU A 89 7.53 5.89 14.53
C LEU A 89 6.00 5.88 14.51
N ILE A 90 5.38 4.69 14.46
CA ILE A 90 3.92 4.55 14.50
C ILE A 90 3.36 5.13 15.79
N VAL A 91 4.02 4.88 16.93
CA VAL A 91 3.63 5.43 18.23
C VAL A 91 3.84 6.94 18.27
N ALA A 92 5.06 7.41 17.97
CA ALA A 92 5.43 8.83 18.07
C ALA A 92 4.55 9.72 17.18
N GLU A 93 4.31 9.29 15.95
CA GLU A 93 3.53 10.05 14.98
C GLU A 93 2.04 9.68 15.00
N ARG A 94 1.60 8.74 15.85
CA ARG A 94 0.20 8.28 15.92
C ARG A 94 -0.33 7.82 14.56
N VAL A 95 0.46 7.01 13.85
CA VAL A 95 0.08 6.45 12.55
C VAL A 95 -1.16 5.56 12.69
N GLY A 96 -2.18 5.82 11.89
CA GLY A 96 -3.42 5.04 11.87
C GLY A 96 -3.47 4.00 10.75
N THR A 97 -2.64 4.14 9.72
CA THR A 97 -2.63 3.26 8.53
C THR A 97 -1.22 2.90 8.10
N VAL A 98 -0.96 1.61 7.90
CA VAL A 98 0.33 1.11 7.43
C VAL A 98 0.16 -0.07 6.49
N HIS A 99 1.12 -0.24 5.58
CA HIS A 99 1.26 -1.44 4.75
C HIS A 99 2.33 -2.37 5.31
N PHE A 100 2.20 -3.69 5.18
CA PHE A 100 3.31 -4.62 5.31
C PHE A 100 3.30 -5.67 4.19
N VAL A 101 4.47 -6.19 3.84
CA VAL A 101 4.57 -7.52 3.25
C VAL A 101 4.48 -8.56 4.37
N PRO A 102 3.93 -9.77 4.15
CA PRO A 102 3.76 -10.78 5.20
C PRO A 102 5.00 -11.04 6.05
N SER A 103 6.17 -11.25 5.46
CA SER A 103 7.44 -11.45 6.18
C SER A 103 7.78 -10.29 7.14
N MET A 104 7.60 -9.05 6.71
CA MET A 104 7.84 -7.87 7.54
C MET A 104 6.75 -7.69 8.62
N LEU A 105 5.52 -8.10 8.34
CA LEU A 105 4.43 -8.08 9.31
C LEU A 105 4.72 -9.05 10.46
N GLU A 106 5.22 -10.24 10.16
CA GLU A 106 5.65 -11.21 11.18
C GLU A 106 6.78 -10.64 12.04
N ALA A 107 7.82 -10.08 11.41
CA ALA A 107 8.92 -9.43 12.13
C ALA A 107 8.42 -8.27 13.01
N PHE A 108 7.46 -7.49 12.52
CA PHE A 108 6.82 -6.42 13.28
C PHE A 108 5.98 -6.93 14.45
N LEU A 109 5.25 -8.02 14.30
CA LEU A 109 4.44 -8.59 15.40
C LEU A 109 5.29 -9.20 16.52
N LEU A 110 6.55 -9.56 16.24
CA LEU A 110 7.51 -10.04 17.24
C LEU A 110 8.23 -8.91 18.00
N GLU A 111 8.14 -7.67 17.51
CA GLU A 111 8.72 -6.50 18.15
C GLU A 111 7.88 -6.09 19.38
N PRO A 112 8.45 -6.05 20.61
CA PRO A 112 7.68 -5.72 21.81
C PRO A 112 6.94 -4.38 21.74
N SER A 113 7.56 -3.38 21.12
CA SER A 113 6.96 -2.04 20.96
C SER A 113 5.77 -2.01 19.99
N ALA A 114 5.54 -3.06 19.20
CA ALA A 114 4.33 -3.17 18.36
C ALA A 114 3.05 -3.23 19.20
N ALA A 115 3.12 -3.74 20.44
CA ALA A 115 1.99 -3.74 21.37
C ALA A 115 1.54 -2.32 21.77
N GLU A 116 2.42 -1.32 21.66
CA GLU A 116 2.14 0.08 21.97
C GLU A 116 1.45 0.82 20.81
N CYS A 117 1.36 0.19 19.62
CA CYS A 117 0.74 0.75 18.42
C CYS A 117 -0.80 0.76 18.49
N VAL A 118 -1.39 1.16 19.62
CA VAL A 118 -2.83 1.17 19.89
C VAL A 118 -3.64 2.12 19.00
N GLY A 119 -2.97 3.07 18.36
CA GLY A 119 -3.57 4.00 17.39
C GLY A 119 -3.72 3.42 15.98
N LEU A 120 -3.15 2.24 15.71
CA LEU A 120 -3.13 1.64 14.38
C LEU A 120 -4.49 1.01 14.06
N ARG A 121 -5.23 1.62 13.13
CA ARG A 121 -6.59 1.20 12.74
C ARG A 121 -6.61 0.28 11.53
N ARG A 122 -5.65 0.48 10.61
CA ARG A 122 -5.62 -0.20 9.31
C ARG A 122 -4.22 -0.74 9.02
N VAL A 123 -4.13 -2.07 8.90
CA VAL A 123 -2.93 -2.78 8.47
C VAL A 123 -3.24 -3.47 7.15
N VAL A 124 -2.67 -2.97 6.06
CA VAL A 124 -2.83 -3.56 4.72
C VAL A 124 -1.67 -4.52 4.49
N CYS A 125 -1.95 -5.77 4.12
CA CYS A 125 -0.92 -6.76 3.83
C CYS A 125 -1.00 -7.25 2.38
N SER A 126 0.12 -7.20 1.64
CA SER A 126 0.19 -7.69 0.25
C SER A 126 1.64 -7.93 -0.17
N GLY A 127 1.85 -8.67 -1.27
CA GLY A 127 3.16 -8.86 -1.90
C GLY A 127 3.75 -10.26 -1.74
N GLU A 128 3.29 -11.02 -0.75
CA GLU A 128 3.64 -12.43 -0.53
C GLU A 128 2.39 -13.22 -0.14
N ALA A 129 2.51 -14.55 -0.04
CA ALA A 129 1.44 -15.37 0.52
C ALA A 129 1.29 -15.06 2.02
N LEU A 130 0.05 -14.82 2.47
CA LEU A 130 -0.23 -14.61 3.88
C LEU A 130 -0.40 -15.97 4.58
N PRO A 131 0.46 -16.36 5.53
CA PRO A 131 0.30 -17.62 6.24
C PRO A 131 -0.97 -17.59 7.12
N GLY A 132 -1.65 -18.74 7.19
CA GLY A 132 -3.00 -18.85 7.78
C GLY A 132 -3.11 -18.52 9.28
N VAL A 133 -1.99 -18.36 9.98
CA VAL A 133 -1.93 -18.01 11.41
C VAL A 133 -2.05 -16.49 11.63
N THR A 134 -1.74 -15.68 10.60
CA THR A 134 -1.81 -14.22 10.66
C THR A 134 -3.23 -13.74 10.39
N ARG A 135 -4.10 -13.79 11.41
CA ARG A 135 -5.43 -13.16 11.37
C ARG A 135 -5.27 -11.64 11.46
N ILE A 136 -5.31 -10.95 10.31
CA ILE A 136 -5.41 -9.48 10.28
C ILE A 136 -6.63 -9.01 9.47
N VAL A 137 -7.27 -7.99 10.04
CA VAL A 137 -8.44 -7.24 9.61
C VAL A 137 -8.21 -6.67 8.20
N SER A 138 -9.08 -7.07 7.27
CA SER A 138 -9.14 -6.63 5.86
C SER A 138 -7.85 -6.79 5.04
N ALA A 139 -7.54 -8.04 4.67
CA ALA A 139 -6.65 -8.33 3.55
C ALA A 139 -7.27 -7.84 2.22
N LEU A 140 -6.49 -7.13 1.42
CA LEU A 140 -6.77 -6.94 0.01
C LEU A 140 -5.62 -7.46 -0.81
N PHE A 141 -5.86 -8.59 -1.46
CA PHE A 141 -5.05 -9.05 -2.56
C PHE A 141 -5.33 -8.17 -3.78
N TRP A 142 -4.31 -7.48 -4.27
CA TRP A 142 -4.23 -7.16 -5.70
C TRP A 142 -3.00 -7.85 -6.28
N VAL A 143 -3.27 -8.87 -7.10
CA VAL A 143 -2.28 -9.55 -7.92
C VAL A 143 -2.18 -8.76 -9.21
N GLY A 144 -1.31 -7.78 -9.24
CA GLY A 144 -0.96 -7.00 -10.43
C GLY A 144 -0.09 -7.76 -11.41
N TRP A 145 -0.51 -8.93 -11.88
CA TRP A 145 0.11 -9.53 -13.07
C TRP A 145 -0.49 -8.87 -14.31
N GLY A 146 0.20 -7.84 -14.79
CA GLY A 146 -0.05 -7.25 -16.09
C GLY A 146 0.30 -8.24 -17.22
N CYS A 147 -0.68 -9.03 -17.66
CA CYS A 147 -0.73 -9.45 -19.05
C CYS A 147 -1.53 -8.38 -19.81
N GLY A 148 -0.92 -7.73 -20.78
CA GLY A 148 -1.42 -6.55 -21.50
C GLY A 148 -2.66 -6.77 -22.38
N THR A 149 -3.56 -7.70 -22.05
CA THR A 149 -4.74 -8.06 -22.84
C THR A 149 -6.08 -7.93 -22.10
N CYS A 150 -6.12 -7.58 -20.81
CA CYS A 150 -7.37 -7.55 -20.05
C CYS A 150 -8.15 -6.23 -20.09
N MET A 151 -7.75 -5.23 -20.90
CA MET A 151 -8.51 -3.97 -21.10
C MET A 151 -9.75 -4.11 -22.00
N GLY A 152 -10.19 -5.33 -22.32
CA GLY A 152 -11.34 -5.57 -23.19
C GLY A 152 -12.22 -6.72 -22.74
N ARG A 153 -13.06 -6.51 -21.71
CA ARG A 153 -14.39 -7.12 -21.45
C ARG A 153 -14.61 -7.37 -19.95
N ARG A 154 -15.40 -6.49 -19.33
CA ARG A 154 -16.70 -6.80 -18.69
C ARG A 154 -17.16 -5.59 -17.86
N ARG A 155 -17.95 -4.72 -18.49
CA ARG A 155 -18.98 -3.95 -17.78
C ARG A 155 -20.03 -4.95 -17.26
N ARG A 156 -20.03 -5.31 -15.97
CA ARG A 156 -21.20 -5.81 -15.20
C ARG A 156 -20.95 -5.42 -13.73
N ARG A 157 -21.55 -4.32 -13.27
CA ARG A 157 -22.80 -4.24 -12.49
C ARG A 157 -22.64 -4.80 -11.09
N TRP A 158 -22.44 -3.90 -10.12
CA TRP A 158 -22.75 -4.13 -8.71
C TRP A 158 -23.79 -3.07 -8.35
N MET A 159 -25.03 -3.53 -8.20
CA MET A 159 -26.04 -2.91 -7.34
C MET A 159 -25.64 -3.21 -5.89
#